data_AF-A0A925ZFC9-F1
#
_entry.id   AF-A0A925ZFC9-F1
#
_cell.length_a   1.000
_cell.length_b   1.000
_cell.length_c   1.000
_cell.angle_alpha   90.00
_cell.angle_beta   90.00
_cell.angle_gamma   90.00
#
_symmetry.space_group_name_H-M   'P 1'
#
loop_
_entity.id
_entity.type
_entity.pdbx_description
1 polymer ?
#
loop_
_entity_poly.entity_id
_entity_poly.type
_entity_poly.pdbx_seq_one_letter_code
_entity_poly.pdbx_strand_id
1 'polypeptide(L)'
;MEFFKRLKLMSKFFLGFGIIFIIFMGIVFFSYNGLSKMGKDFSSYNQIATEQELVARIESNLLYCRIAFKGYVDTGDVSQEKEFKNRYEKMAQLITESKEKVKDTERTKKIDYTEEQAKKYNNEFDNILKLRSKKDDIYNNILITKGDEMVKNLTQIMNSSFVSKDNATLMEAAEALTKLSSGRVYSVKYLETHDKNMIEKVNSNFNEMDTSIKKLDKPLSSSKDKYLYDVVVSDKDTYLAKFNEVISIDESIDKSVKQGDSIGPDISKIIE
;
A
#
# COMPACT_ATOMS: atom_id res chain seq x y z
N MET A 1 -55.24 -67.22 -13.36
CA MET A 1 -54.95 -68.03 -12.16
C MET A 1 -55.14 -69.54 -12.36
N GLU A 2 -55.20 -70.05 -13.60
CA GLU A 2 -55.26 -71.50 -13.90
C GLU A 2 -53.86 -72.13 -14.06
N PHE A 3 -52.86 -71.33 -14.47
CA PHE A 3 -51.50 -71.77 -14.77
C PHE A 3 -50.72 -72.28 -13.54
N PHE A 4 -50.95 -71.66 -12.37
CA PHE A 4 -50.30 -72.04 -11.11
C PHE A 4 -50.82 -73.36 -10.51
N LYS A 5 -51.97 -73.87 -10.97
CA LYS A 5 -52.54 -75.12 -10.45
C LYS A 5 -51.92 -76.38 -11.09
N ARG A 6 -51.27 -76.27 -12.26
CA ARG A 6 -50.71 -77.40 -13.04
C ARG A 6 -49.19 -77.61 -12.89
N LEU A 7 -48.50 -76.78 -12.10
CA LEU A 7 -47.05 -76.87 -11.90
C LEU A 7 -46.69 -77.84 -10.77
N LYS A 8 -45.69 -78.72 -11.00
CA LYS A 8 -45.08 -79.59 -9.97
C LYS A 8 -44.59 -78.73 -8.79
N LEU A 9 -44.68 -79.25 -7.57
CA LEU A 9 -44.25 -78.56 -6.33
C LEU A 9 -42.85 -77.91 -6.45
N MET A 10 -41.92 -78.59 -7.13
CA MET A 10 -40.56 -78.10 -7.38
C MET A 10 -40.52 -76.82 -8.24
N SER A 11 -41.36 -76.69 -9.27
CA SER A 11 -41.44 -75.49 -10.12
C SER A 11 -42.03 -74.28 -9.39
N LYS A 12 -42.94 -74.49 -8.44
CA LYS A 12 -43.47 -73.40 -7.59
C LYS A 12 -42.39 -72.84 -6.66
N PHE A 13 -41.52 -73.72 -6.17
CA PHE A 13 -40.37 -73.35 -5.34
C PHE A 13 -39.36 -72.50 -6.14
N PHE A 14 -38.99 -72.94 -7.34
CA PHE A 14 -38.08 -72.18 -8.22
C PHE A 14 -38.67 -70.86 -8.71
N LEU A 15 -39.99 -70.77 -8.96
CA LEU A 15 -40.66 -69.50 -9.30
C LEU A 15 -40.61 -68.49 -8.16
N GLY A 16 -40.90 -68.94 -6.93
CA GLY A 16 -40.80 -68.08 -5.74
C GLY A 16 -39.37 -67.60 -5.50
N PHE A 17 -38.39 -68.51 -5.61
CA PHE A 17 -36.97 -68.17 -5.46
C PHE A 17 -36.46 -67.24 -6.58
N GLY A 18 -36.95 -67.41 -7.82
CA GLY A 18 -36.61 -66.56 -8.95
C GLY A 18 -37.11 -65.13 -8.78
N ILE A 19 -38.32 -64.95 -8.25
CA ILE A 19 -38.86 -63.61 -7.94
C ILE A 19 -38.02 -62.93 -6.85
N ILE A 20 -37.66 -63.65 -5.78
CA ILE A 20 -36.80 -63.13 -4.72
C ILE A 20 -35.42 -62.74 -5.28
N PHE A 21 -34.85 -63.58 -6.17
CA PHE A 21 -33.56 -63.30 -6.80
C PHE A 21 -33.59 -62.06 -7.71
N ILE A 22 -34.67 -61.86 -8.47
CA ILE A 22 -34.87 -60.66 -9.30
C ILE A 22 -34.97 -59.40 -8.42
N ILE A 23 -35.72 -59.47 -7.31
CA ILE A 23 -35.81 -58.38 -6.35
C ILE A 23 -34.43 -58.07 -5.75
N PHE A 24 -33.66 -59.10 -5.39
CA PHE A 24 -32.31 -58.95 -4.85
C PHE A 24 -31.34 -58.31 -5.85
N MET A 25 -31.38 -58.72 -7.13
CA MET A 25 -30.62 -58.09 -8.21
C MET A 25 -31.00 -56.61 -8.39
N GLY A 26 -32.29 -56.29 -8.29
CA GLY A 26 -32.77 -54.91 -8.31
C GLY A 26 -32.18 -54.08 -7.18
N ILE A 27 -32.23 -54.59 -5.95
CA ILE A 27 -31.64 -53.92 -4.77
C ILE A 27 -30.14 -53.69 -4.97
N VAL A 28 -29.37 -54.71 -5.39
CA VAL A 28 -27.93 -54.59 -5.64
C VAL A 28 -27.64 -53.54 -6.71
N PHE A 29 -28.42 -53.50 -7.80
CA PHE A 29 -28.27 -52.51 -8.85
C PHE A 29 -28.57 -51.08 -8.36
N PHE A 30 -29.66 -50.88 -7.61
CA PHE A 30 -30.00 -49.58 -7.03
C PHE A 30 -28.98 -49.14 -5.98
N SER A 31 -28.53 -50.05 -5.12
CA SER A 31 -27.48 -49.80 -4.13
C SER A 31 -26.15 -49.43 -4.78
N TYR A 32 -25.74 -50.14 -5.84
CA TYR A 32 -24.52 -49.82 -6.59
C TYR A 32 -24.58 -48.43 -7.23
N ASN A 33 -25.68 -48.09 -7.89
CA ASN A 33 -25.86 -46.77 -8.50
C ASN A 33 -25.94 -45.65 -7.44
N GLY A 34 -26.64 -45.90 -6.33
CA GLY A 34 -26.73 -44.97 -5.20
C GLY A 34 -25.36 -44.71 -4.57
N LEU A 35 -24.58 -45.76 -4.33
CA LEU A 35 -23.26 -45.67 -3.72
C LEU A 35 -22.24 -45.02 -4.68
N SER A 36 -22.31 -45.31 -5.98
CA SER A 36 -21.47 -44.66 -7.00
C SER A 36 -21.78 -43.17 -7.14
N LYS A 37 -23.06 -42.79 -7.06
CA LYS A 37 -23.48 -41.39 -7.07
C LYS A 37 -23.03 -40.65 -5.81
N MET A 38 -23.20 -41.25 -4.62
CA MET A 38 -22.66 -40.71 -3.37
C MET A 38 -21.14 -40.54 -3.41
N GLY A 39 -20.39 -41.48 -4.00
CA GLY A 39 -18.94 -41.36 -4.17
C GLY A 39 -18.53 -40.18 -5.04
N LYS A 40 -19.26 -39.91 -6.13
CA LYS A 40 -19.04 -38.73 -6.98
C LYS A 40 -19.39 -37.42 -6.25
N ASP A 41 -20.51 -37.40 -5.53
CA ASP A 41 -20.93 -36.21 -4.77
C ASP A 41 -19.93 -35.89 -3.64
N PHE A 42 -19.36 -36.89 -2.98
CA PHE A 42 -18.30 -36.72 -1.98
C PHE A 42 -16.99 -36.21 -2.59
N SER A 43 -16.60 -36.72 -3.77
CA SER A 43 -15.42 -36.22 -4.50
C SER A 43 -15.58 -34.75 -4.91
N SER A 44 -16.76 -34.36 -5.40
CA SER A 44 -17.07 -32.96 -5.73
C SER A 44 -17.08 -32.08 -4.47
N TYR A 45 -17.60 -32.56 -3.35
CA TYR A 45 -17.59 -31.83 -2.08
C TYR A 45 -16.16 -31.59 -1.57
N ASN A 46 -15.29 -32.60 -1.59
CA ASN A 46 -13.89 -32.46 -1.19
C ASN A 46 -13.13 -31.47 -2.07
N GLN A 47 -13.41 -31.45 -3.38
CA GLN A 47 -12.84 -30.47 -4.30
C GLN A 47 -13.27 -29.04 -3.92
N ILE A 48 -14.55 -28.81 -3.66
CA ILE A 48 -15.08 -27.49 -3.25
C ILE A 48 -14.47 -27.05 -1.91
N ALA A 49 -14.35 -27.95 -0.94
CA ALA A 49 -13.75 -27.64 0.36
C ALA A 49 -12.27 -27.23 0.22
N THR A 50 -11.52 -27.91 -0.65
CA THR A 50 -10.10 -27.57 -0.92
C THR A 50 -9.99 -26.21 -1.61
N GLU A 51 -10.88 -25.92 -2.57
CA GLU A 51 -10.92 -24.62 -3.25
C GLU A 51 -11.26 -23.48 -2.27
N GLN A 52 -12.22 -23.69 -1.34
CA GLN A 52 -12.58 -22.72 -0.30
C GLN A 52 -11.44 -22.45 0.69
N GLU A 53 -10.65 -23.48 1.05
CA GLU A 53 -9.50 -23.30 1.92
C GLU A 53 -8.43 -22.40 1.27
N LEU A 54 -8.14 -22.61 -0.03
CA LEU A 54 -7.18 -21.78 -0.76
C LEU A 54 -7.63 -20.32 -0.83
N VAL A 55 -8.92 -20.12 -1.13
CA VAL A 55 -9.59 -18.82 -1.12
C VAL A 55 -9.43 -18.12 0.22
N ALA A 56 -9.79 -18.77 1.33
CA ALA A 56 -9.68 -18.19 2.67
C ALA A 56 -8.23 -17.81 3.02
N ARG A 57 -7.25 -18.60 2.56
CA ARG A 57 -5.82 -18.30 2.76
C ARG A 57 -5.34 -17.13 1.90
N ILE A 58 -5.86 -16.95 0.69
CA ILE A 58 -5.59 -15.77 -0.15
C ILE A 58 -6.10 -14.52 0.56
N GLU A 59 -7.36 -14.52 1.03
CA GLU A 59 -7.95 -13.38 1.73
C GLU A 59 -7.22 -13.05 3.03
N SER A 60 -6.83 -14.06 3.79
CA SER A 60 -6.04 -13.86 5.02
C SER A 60 -4.71 -13.18 4.73
N ASN A 61 -3.96 -13.63 3.71
CA ASN A 61 -2.70 -12.97 3.35
C ASN A 61 -2.93 -11.57 2.79
N LEU A 62 -3.99 -11.33 2.02
CA LEU A 62 -4.37 -9.99 1.58
C LEU A 62 -4.63 -9.06 2.77
N LEU A 63 -5.36 -9.54 3.79
CA LEU A 63 -5.60 -8.77 5.02
C LEU A 63 -4.29 -8.38 5.72
N TYR A 64 -3.35 -9.33 5.85
CA TYR A 64 -2.04 -9.02 6.41
C TYR A 64 -1.24 -8.05 5.55
N CYS A 65 -1.29 -8.16 4.22
CA CYS A 65 -0.70 -7.17 3.32
C CYS A 65 -1.29 -5.79 3.57
N ARG A 66 -2.61 -5.67 3.75
CA ARG A 66 -3.28 -4.38 4.03
C ARG A 66 -2.85 -3.78 5.37
N ILE A 67 -2.73 -4.60 6.40
CA ILE A 67 -2.23 -4.15 7.72
C ILE A 67 -0.79 -3.65 7.59
N ALA A 68 0.08 -4.44 6.94
CA ALA A 68 1.49 -4.08 6.75
C ALA A 68 1.67 -2.85 5.86
N PHE A 69 0.89 -2.73 4.78
CA PHE A 69 0.87 -1.57 3.90
C PHE A 69 0.55 -0.31 4.70
N LYS A 70 -0.54 -0.32 5.47
CA LYS A 70 -0.93 0.81 6.31
C LYS A 70 0.12 1.12 7.37
N GLY A 71 0.61 0.09 8.06
CA GLY A 71 1.68 0.24 9.05
C GLY A 71 2.93 0.89 8.46
N TYR A 72 3.32 0.51 7.23
CA TYR A 72 4.43 1.13 6.53
C TYR A 72 4.12 2.57 6.08
N VAL A 73 2.91 2.88 5.64
CA VAL A 73 2.54 4.27 5.32
C VAL A 73 2.65 5.17 6.55
N ASP A 74 2.11 4.71 7.68
CA ASP A 74 2.06 5.48 8.93
C ASP A 74 3.45 5.65 9.57
N THR A 75 4.32 4.64 9.50
CA THR A 75 5.60 4.61 10.24
C THR A 75 6.84 4.53 9.35
N GLY A 76 6.70 3.91 8.18
CA GLY A 76 7.75 3.38 7.30
C GLY A 76 8.82 2.57 7.99
N ASP A 77 8.40 1.83 9.01
CA ASP A 77 9.18 0.77 9.60
C ASP A 77 9.44 -0.34 8.57
N VAL A 78 10.71 -0.66 8.35
CA VAL A 78 11.19 -1.73 7.46
C VAL A 78 10.62 -3.10 7.86
N SER A 79 10.22 -3.30 9.12
CA SER A 79 9.53 -4.51 9.55
C SER A 79 8.19 -4.71 8.83
N GLN A 80 7.47 -3.62 8.55
CA GLN A 80 6.20 -3.64 7.83
C GLN A 80 6.41 -3.91 6.33
N GLU A 81 7.49 -3.38 5.74
CA GLU A 81 7.89 -3.72 4.37
C GLU A 81 8.17 -5.23 4.25
N LYS A 82 8.92 -5.79 5.19
CA LYS A 82 9.23 -7.22 5.20
C LYS A 82 7.98 -8.07 5.36
N GLU A 83 7.07 -7.69 6.25
CA GLU A 83 5.82 -8.42 6.45
C GLU A 83 4.94 -8.34 5.20
N PHE A 84 4.82 -7.17 4.57
CA PHE A 84 4.10 -7.01 3.30
C PHE A 84 4.63 -7.96 2.24
N LYS A 85 5.95 -7.95 1.98
CA LYS A 85 6.59 -8.79 0.95
C LYS A 85 6.36 -10.28 1.20
N ASN A 86 6.55 -10.73 2.44
CA ASN A 86 6.33 -12.12 2.84
C ASN A 86 4.87 -12.57 2.61
N ARG A 87 3.91 -11.72 2.99
CA ARG A 87 2.47 -12.03 2.85
C ARG A 87 2.04 -11.99 1.39
N TYR A 88 2.56 -11.04 0.62
CA TYR A 88 2.31 -10.94 -0.81
C TYR A 88 2.83 -12.17 -1.55
N GLU A 89 4.06 -12.61 -1.27
CA GLU A 89 4.64 -13.82 -1.87
C GLU A 89 3.79 -15.07 -1.59
N LYS A 90 3.36 -15.25 -0.33
CA LYS A 90 2.46 -16.36 0.05
C LYS A 90 1.12 -16.28 -0.68
N MET A 91 0.53 -15.09 -0.76
CA MET A 91 -0.71 -14.87 -1.48
C MET A 91 -0.56 -15.21 -2.97
N ALA A 92 0.53 -14.74 -3.61
CA ALA A 92 0.81 -15.02 -5.01
C ALA A 92 0.99 -16.53 -5.28
N GLN A 93 1.70 -17.24 -4.40
CA GLN A 93 1.83 -18.70 -4.49
C GLN A 93 0.46 -19.41 -4.41
N LEU A 94 -0.41 -19.00 -3.49
CA LEU A 94 -1.75 -19.56 -3.33
C LEU A 94 -2.65 -19.27 -4.54
N ILE A 95 -2.52 -18.09 -5.15
CA ILE A 95 -3.22 -17.74 -6.39
C ILE A 95 -2.77 -18.68 -7.52
N THR A 96 -1.45 -18.91 -7.68
CA THR A 96 -0.91 -19.86 -8.66
C THR A 96 -1.42 -21.28 -8.41
N GLU A 97 -1.37 -21.76 -7.16
CA GLU A 97 -1.89 -23.09 -6.78
C GLU A 97 -3.39 -23.22 -7.09
N SER A 98 -4.16 -22.15 -6.86
CA SER A 98 -5.59 -22.12 -7.18
C SER A 98 -5.85 -22.25 -8.69
N LYS A 99 -5.03 -21.61 -9.53
CA LYS A 99 -5.14 -21.75 -11.00
C LYS A 99 -4.90 -23.16 -11.49
N GLU A 100 -3.97 -23.89 -10.88
CA GLU A 100 -3.65 -25.26 -11.28
C GLU A 100 -4.76 -26.26 -10.89
N LYS A 101 -5.47 -25.98 -9.78
CA LYS A 101 -6.48 -26.87 -9.22
C LYS A 101 -7.89 -26.62 -9.78
N VAL A 102 -8.23 -25.39 -10.12
CA VAL A 102 -9.55 -25.01 -10.62
C VAL A 102 -9.68 -25.33 -12.10
N LYS A 103 -10.65 -26.18 -12.46
CA LYS A 103 -10.94 -26.58 -13.85
C LYS A 103 -12.12 -25.83 -14.47
N ASP A 104 -12.88 -25.10 -13.67
CA ASP A 104 -14.03 -24.33 -14.12
C ASP A 104 -13.60 -23.01 -14.76
N THR A 105 -14.08 -22.74 -15.97
CA THR A 105 -13.69 -21.57 -16.77
C THR A 105 -14.07 -20.25 -16.12
N GLU A 106 -15.24 -20.16 -15.48
CA GLU A 106 -15.71 -18.92 -14.83
C GLU A 106 -14.90 -18.64 -13.55
N ARG A 107 -14.63 -19.67 -12.75
CA ARG A 107 -13.76 -19.54 -11.55
C ARG A 107 -12.32 -19.21 -11.92
N THR A 108 -11.80 -19.75 -13.03
CA THR A 108 -10.45 -19.41 -13.52
C THR A 108 -10.33 -17.91 -13.83
N LYS A 109 -11.33 -17.32 -14.49
CA LYS A 109 -11.37 -15.86 -14.75
C LYS A 109 -11.35 -15.03 -13.46
N LYS A 110 -12.06 -15.48 -12.41
CA LYS A 110 -12.03 -14.82 -11.09
C LYS A 110 -10.61 -14.84 -10.51
N ILE A 111 -9.92 -15.98 -10.57
CA ILE A 111 -8.54 -16.13 -10.08
C ILE A 111 -7.56 -15.28 -10.91
N ASP A 112 -7.72 -15.24 -12.23
CA ASP A 112 -6.93 -14.37 -13.11
C ASP A 112 -7.07 -12.89 -12.71
N TYR A 113 -8.31 -12.45 -12.45
CA TYR A 113 -8.56 -11.10 -11.99
C TYR A 113 -7.94 -10.84 -10.61
N THR A 114 -8.09 -11.77 -9.66
CA THR A 114 -7.43 -11.69 -8.35
C THR A 114 -5.91 -11.52 -8.48
N GLU A 115 -5.27 -12.27 -9.39
CA GLU A 115 -3.84 -12.14 -9.66
C GLU A 115 -3.49 -10.74 -10.20
N GLU A 116 -4.27 -10.21 -11.14
CA GLU A 116 -4.06 -8.88 -11.69
C GLU A 116 -4.16 -7.80 -10.61
N GLN A 117 -5.18 -7.88 -9.76
CA GLN A 117 -5.38 -6.96 -8.65
C GLN A 117 -4.29 -7.07 -7.59
N ALA A 118 -3.86 -8.29 -7.25
CA ALA A 118 -2.72 -8.51 -6.35
C ALA A 118 -1.45 -7.84 -6.91
N LYS A 119 -1.16 -8.01 -8.19
CA LYS A 119 0.00 -7.36 -8.85
C LYS A 119 -0.10 -5.84 -8.79
N LYS A 120 -1.27 -5.26 -9.08
CA LYS A 120 -1.50 -3.81 -8.93
C LYS A 120 -1.25 -3.36 -7.49
N TYR A 121 -1.75 -4.11 -6.51
CA TYR A 121 -1.55 -3.79 -5.10
C TYR A 121 -0.08 -3.78 -4.70
N ASN A 122 0.71 -4.76 -5.15
CA ASN A 122 2.16 -4.77 -4.93
C ASN A 122 2.86 -3.59 -5.62
N ASN A 123 2.47 -3.26 -6.85
CA ASN A 123 3.05 -2.12 -7.57
C ASN A 123 2.78 -0.78 -6.85
N GLU A 124 1.59 -0.59 -6.27
CA GLU A 124 1.29 0.59 -5.44
C GLU A 124 2.17 0.63 -4.20
N PHE A 125 2.41 -0.52 -3.56
CA PHE A 125 3.30 -0.60 -2.41
C PHE A 125 4.75 -0.24 -2.80
N ASP A 126 5.26 -0.81 -3.89
CA ASP A 126 6.61 -0.49 -4.41
C ASP A 126 6.74 0.99 -4.79
N ASN A 127 5.67 1.62 -5.28
CA ASN A 127 5.64 3.05 -5.54
C ASN A 127 5.80 3.86 -4.25
N ILE A 128 5.08 3.48 -3.18
CA ILE A 128 5.20 4.11 -1.86
C ILE A 128 6.62 3.96 -1.29
N LEU A 129 7.27 2.81 -1.45
CA LEU A 129 8.66 2.62 -1.02
C LEU A 129 9.59 3.65 -1.67
N LYS A 130 9.46 3.85 -2.99
CA LYS A 130 10.25 4.83 -3.76
C LYS A 130 9.94 6.26 -3.35
N LEU A 131 8.67 6.60 -3.22
CA LEU A 131 8.22 7.93 -2.81
C LEU A 131 8.74 8.30 -1.41
N ARG A 132 8.67 7.36 -0.46
CA ARG A 132 9.17 7.58 0.90
C ARG A 132 10.68 7.73 0.95
N SER A 133 11.41 6.85 0.26
CA SER A 133 12.87 6.98 0.14
C SER A 133 13.29 8.33 -0.45
N LYS A 134 12.56 8.80 -1.48
CA LYS A 134 12.79 10.12 -2.07
C LYS A 134 12.46 11.26 -1.10
N LYS A 135 11.38 11.15 -0.32
CA LYS A 135 11.03 12.11 0.73
C LYS A 135 12.13 12.19 1.80
N ASP A 136 12.63 11.04 2.24
CA ASP A 136 13.70 10.95 3.24
C ASP A 136 15.01 11.57 2.71
N ASP A 137 15.35 11.33 1.44
CA ASP A 137 16.51 11.96 0.79
C ASP A 137 16.37 13.49 0.75
N ILE A 138 15.22 13.99 0.29
CA ILE A 138 14.95 15.43 0.24
C ILE A 138 15.06 16.05 1.64
N TYR A 139 14.46 15.41 2.65
CA TYR A 139 14.50 15.91 4.02
C TYR A 139 15.94 15.96 4.56
N ASN A 140 16.64 14.82 4.53
CA ASN A 140 17.95 14.68 5.17
C ASN A 140 19.06 15.41 4.42
N ASN A 141 19.08 15.33 3.09
CA ASN A 141 20.20 15.82 2.29
C ASN A 141 19.99 17.25 1.77
N ILE A 142 18.74 17.73 1.71
CA ILE A 142 18.45 19.07 1.17
C ILE A 142 17.82 19.98 2.22
N LEU A 143 16.68 19.64 2.82
CA LEU A 143 16.00 20.56 3.73
C LEU A 143 16.84 20.86 4.98
N ILE A 144 17.46 19.84 5.59
CA ILE A 144 18.39 20.04 6.71
C ILE A 144 19.61 20.85 6.27
N THR A 145 20.33 20.37 5.25
CA THR A 145 21.56 21.00 4.77
C THR A 145 21.38 22.46 4.38
N LYS A 146 20.39 22.75 3.53
CA LYS A 146 20.10 24.11 3.05
C LYS A 146 19.55 25.00 4.15
N GLY A 147 18.74 24.43 5.06
CA GLY A 147 18.30 25.12 6.26
C GLY A 147 19.47 25.60 7.11
N ASP A 148 20.48 24.76 7.32
CA ASP A 148 21.64 25.05 8.16
C ASP A 148 22.64 25.98 7.48
N GLU A 149 22.84 25.84 6.16
CA GLU A 149 23.65 26.77 5.35
C GLU A 149 23.07 28.19 5.40
N MET A 150 21.76 28.35 5.23
CA MET A 150 21.11 29.66 5.36
C MET A 150 21.28 30.26 6.77
N VAL A 151 21.07 29.47 7.84
CA VAL A 151 21.26 29.94 9.22
C VAL A 151 22.69 30.41 9.45
N LYS A 152 23.67 29.61 9.01
CA LYS A 152 25.10 29.94 9.13
C LYS A 152 25.43 31.24 8.39
N ASN A 153 24.98 31.38 7.15
CA ASN A 153 25.31 32.54 6.32
C ASN A 153 24.65 33.82 6.84
N LEU A 154 23.38 33.77 7.25
CA LEU A 154 22.71 34.91 7.89
C LEU A 154 23.37 35.30 9.21
N THR A 155 23.82 34.33 10.01
CA THR A 155 24.57 34.60 11.25
C THR A 155 25.92 35.27 10.96
N GLN A 156 26.60 34.88 9.88
CA GLN A 156 27.85 35.54 9.47
C GLN A 156 27.61 36.99 9.02
N ILE A 157 26.56 37.25 8.25
CA ILE A 157 26.15 38.61 7.84
C ILE A 157 25.79 39.45 9.08
N MET A 158 25.06 38.86 10.03
CA MET A 158 24.70 39.51 11.29
C MET A 158 25.96 39.89 12.10
N ASN A 159 26.93 38.97 12.22
CA ASN A 159 28.17 39.22 12.94
C ASN A 159 29.08 40.24 12.24
N SER A 160 29.20 40.21 10.91
CA SER A 160 29.98 41.21 10.17
C SER A 160 29.38 42.60 10.30
N SER A 161 28.05 42.70 10.23
CA SER A 161 27.29 43.95 10.42
C SER A 161 27.44 44.52 11.84
N PHE A 162 27.48 43.65 12.85
CA PHE A 162 27.77 44.07 14.22
C PHE A 162 29.16 44.70 14.35
N VAL A 163 30.19 44.05 13.78
CA VAL A 163 31.58 44.55 13.80
C VAL A 163 31.73 45.86 13.02
N SER A 164 31.06 45.99 11.87
CA SER A 164 31.08 47.21 11.06
C SER A 164 30.19 48.33 11.59
N LYS A 165 29.42 48.07 12.66
CA LYS A 165 28.39 48.98 13.23
C LYS A 165 27.29 49.35 12.23
N ASP A 166 27.02 48.48 11.26
CA ASP A 166 25.90 48.61 10.33
C ASP A 166 24.63 48.04 10.98
N ASN A 167 23.96 48.90 11.75
CA ASN A 167 22.75 48.52 12.48
C ASN A 167 21.58 48.15 11.53
N ALA A 168 21.53 48.71 10.33
CA ALA A 168 20.46 48.44 9.38
C ALA A 168 20.56 47.01 8.84
N THR A 169 21.76 46.62 8.37
CA THR A 169 22.02 45.25 7.90
C THR A 169 21.92 44.24 9.05
N LEU A 170 22.37 44.61 10.26
CA LEU A 170 22.25 43.77 11.45
C LEU A 170 20.79 43.42 11.76
N MET A 171 19.90 44.43 11.78
CA MET A 171 18.47 44.24 12.07
C MET A 171 17.78 43.37 11.02
N GLU A 172 18.04 43.62 9.74
CA GLU A 172 17.40 42.85 8.67
C GLU A 172 17.93 41.41 8.59
N ALA A 173 19.21 41.17 8.90
CA ALA A 173 19.76 39.83 9.02
C ALA A 173 19.14 39.05 10.19
N ALA A 174 18.93 39.72 11.33
CA ALA A 174 18.26 39.13 12.49
C ALA A 174 16.79 38.80 12.22
N GLU A 175 16.06 39.69 11.54
CA GLU A 175 14.68 39.45 11.13
C GLU A 175 14.59 38.28 10.14
N ALA A 176 15.43 38.26 9.11
CA ALA A 176 15.50 37.16 8.14
C ALA A 176 15.80 35.82 8.82
N LEU A 177 16.72 35.79 9.79
CA LEU A 177 17.05 34.58 10.55
C LEU A 177 15.87 34.10 11.41
N THR A 178 15.11 35.03 12.01
CA THR A 178 13.92 34.72 12.80
C THR A 178 12.82 34.12 11.93
N LYS A 179 12.58 34.70 10.76
CA LYS A 179 11.59 34.20 9.78
C LYS A 179 12.01 32.86 9.19
N LEU A 180 13.28 32.68 8.84
CA LEU A 180 13.83 31.38 8.42
C LEU A 180 13.57 30.30 9.47
N SER A 181 13.92 30.58 10.73
CA SER A 181 13.77 29.62 11.82
C SER A 181 12.30 29.24 12.04
N SER A 182 11.41 30.23 12.01
CA SER A 182 9.96 30.01 12.11
C SER A 182 9.41 29.20 10.93
N GLY A 183 9.83 29.54 9.71
CA GLY A 183 9.49 28.79 8.49
C GLY A 183 9.93 27.32 8.58
N ARG A 184 11.17 27.06 9.02
CA ARG A 184 11.68 25.69 9.23
C ARG A 184 10.87 24.91 10.28
N VAL A 185 10.50 25.55 11.39
CA VAL A 185 9.64 24.93 12.42
C VAL A 185 8.29 24.52 11.83
N TYR A 186 7.67 25.39 11.02
CA TYR A 186 6.40 25.05 10.36
C TYR A 186 6.57 23.98 9.28
N SER A 187 7.72 23.94 8.58
CA SER A 187 8.02 22.85 7.64
C SER A 187 8.07 21.51 8.36
N VAL A 188 8.82 21.40 9.46
CA VAL A 188 8.88 20.17 10.26
C VAL A 188 7.50 19.78 10.79
N LYS A 189 6.74 20.77 11.30
CA LYS A 189 5.38 20.51 11.78
C LYS A 189 4.46 19.97 10.68
N TYR A 190 4.54 20.49 9.46
CA TYR A 190 3.85 19.90 8.31
C TYR A 190 4.28 18.45 8.07
N LEU A 191 5.58 18.17 8.06
CA LEU A 191 6.12 16.84 7.80
C LEU A 191 5.69 15.80 8.85
N GLU A 192 5.49 16.22 10.10
CA GLU A 192 5.04 15.36 11.20
C GLU A 192 3.51 15.20 11.24
N THR A 193 2.75 16.27 11.01
CA THR A 193 1.30 16.26 11.25
C THR A 193 0.47 16.21 9.98
N HIS A 194 1.07 16.40 8.81
CA HIS A 194 0.40 16.58 7.51
C HIS A 194 -0.66 17.70 7.51
N ASP A 195 -0.58 18.65 8.45
CA ASP A 195 -1.54 19.76 8.55
C ASP A 195 -1.24 20.80 7.46
N LYS A 196 -2.11 20.86 6.44
CA LYS A 196 -1.97 21.79 5.31
C LYS A 196 -1.95 23.27 5.73
N ASN A 197 -2.50 23.63 6.89
CA ASN A 197 -2.40 24.99 7.42
C ASN A 197 -0.95 25.41 7.71
N MET A 198 -0.05 24.44 7.95
CA MET A 198 1.36 24.73 8.15
C MET A 198 2.05 25.19 6.86
N ILE A 199 1.57 24.75 5.69
CA ILE A 199 2.12 25.16 4.38
C ILE A 199 1.98 26.67 4.20
N GLU A 200 0.82 27.23 4.54
CA GLU A 200 0.60 28.67 4.50
C GLU A 200 1.56 29.43 5.44
N LYS A 201 1.79 28.88 6.63
CA LYS A 201 2.74 29.47 7.59
C LYS A 201 4.19 29.41 7.12
N VAL A 202 4.59 28.31 6.47
CA VAL A 202 5.92 28.19 5.82
C VAL A 202 6.04 29.30 4.78
N ASN A 203 5.10 29.38 3.85
CA ASN A 203 5.14 30.37 2.76
C ASN A 203 5.14 31.81 3.27
N SER A 204 4.31 32.14 4.28
CA SER A 204 4.30 33.48 4.89
C SER A 204 5.66 33.84 5.48
N ASN A 205 6.26 32.94 6.27
CA ASN A 205 7.55 33.20 6.89
C ASN A 205 8.66 33.35 5.85
N PHE A 206 8.69 32.50 4.82
CA PHE A 206 9.70 32.64 3.77
C PHE A 206 9.49 33.89 2.89
N ASN A 207 8.27 34.36 2.70
CA ASN A 207 7.99 35.64 2.04
C ASN A 207 8.44 36.85 2.87
N GLU A 208 8.22 36.80 4.19
CA GLU A 208 8.70 37.82 5.12
C GLU A 208 10.23 37.81 5.20
N MET A 209 10.85 36.63 5.23
CA MET A 209 12.31 36.46 5.10
C MET A 209 12.82 37.10 3.81
N ASP A 210 12.17 36.84 2.68
CA ASP A 210 12.53 37.42 1.37
C ASP A 210 12.45 38.96 1.38
N THR A 211 11.47 39.51 2.10
CA THR A 211 11.34 40.96 2.28
C THR A 211 12.52 41.55 3.06
N SER A 212 12.95 40.90 4.14
CA SER A 212 14.15 41.33 4.89
C SER A 212 15.43 41.14 4.09
N ILE A 213 15.56 40.01 3.38
CA ILE A 213 16.67 39.72 2.46
C ILE A 213 16.78 40.82 1.40
N LYS A 214 15.69 41.20 0.72
CA LYS A 214 15.73 42.28 -0.30
C LYS A 214 16.19 43.62 0.25
N LYS A 215 15.99 43.89 1.53
CA LYS A 215 16.51 45.11 2.17
C LYS A 215 18.00 45.03 2.47
N LEU A 216 18.59 43.83 2.57
CA LEU A 216 20.04 43.62 2.67
C LEU A 216 20.74 43.93 1.34
N ASP A 217 20.12 43.72 0.19
CA ASP A 217 20.76 43.95 -1.13
C ASP A 217 21.23 45.41 -1.35
N LYS A 218 20.60 46.39 -0.69
CA LYS A 218 20.92 47.83 -0.83
C LYS A 218 22.11 48.32 0.03
N PRO A 219 22.27 47.92 1.30
CA PRO A 219 23.36 48.37 2.19
C PRO A 219 24.65 47.52 2.19
N LEU A 220 24.70 46.35 1.54
CA LEU A 220 25.88 45.46 1.63
C LEU A 220 27.15 46.11 1.05
N SER A 221 28.03 46.52 1.94
CA SER A 221 29.25 47.30 1.62
C SER A 221 30.47 46.42 1.28
N SER A 222 30.43 45.12 1.60
CA SER A 222 31.56 44.19 1.41
C SER A 222 31.26 43.11 0.35
N SER A 223 32.28 42.74 -0.44
CA SER A 223 32.17 41.69 -1.46
C SER A 223 31.85 40.31 -0.85
N LYS A 224 32.26 40.07 0.39
CA LYS A 224 32.00 38.83 1.13
C LYS A 224 30.52 38.72 1.53
N ASP A 225 29.94 39.77 2.09
CA ASP A 225 28.56 39.70 2.57
C ASP A 225 27.57 39.60 1.38
N LYS A 226 27.92 40.20 0.24
CA LYS A 226 27.18 40.00 -1.02
C LYS A 226 27.21 38.55 -1.50
N TYR A 227 28.37 37.89 -1.44
CA TYR A 227 28.45 36.47 -1.77
C TYR A 227 27.60 35.61 -0.83
N LEU A 228 27.68 35.85 0.49
CA LEU A 228 26.87 35.13 1.47
C LEU A 228 25.37 35.34 1.24
N TYR A 229 24.99 36.55 0.86
CA TYR A 229 23.62 36.90 0.49
C TYR A 229 23.12 36.09 -0.71
N ASP A 230 23.90 36.06 -1.80
CA ASP A 230 23.53 35.31 -3.02
C ASP A 230 23.33 33.82 -2.72
N VAL A 231 24.17 33.25 -1.85
CA VAL A 231 24.03 31.86 -1.40
C VAL A 231 22.75 31.67 -0.59
N VAL A 232 22.42 32.57 0.35
CA VAL A 232 21.16 32.49 1.13
C VAL A 232 19.94 32.52 0.22
N VAL A 233 19.92 33.40 -0.80
CA VAL A 233 18.81 33.47 -1.75
C VAL A 233 18.67 32.16 -2.53
N SER A 234 19.78 31.63 -3.04
CA SER A 234 19.81 30.37 -3.79
C SER A 234 19.38 29.16 -2.95
N ASP A 235 19.86 29.07 -1.70
CA ASP A 235 19.51 28.00 -0.77
C ASP A 235 18.04 28.08 -0.35
N LYS A 236 17.49 29.29 -0.16
CA LYS A 236 16.07 29.53 0.13
C LYS A 236 15.18 29.03 -1.00
N ASP A 237 15.51 29.39 -2.24
CA ASP A 237 14.74 28.96 -3.41
C ASP A 237 14.79 27.43 -3.58
N THR A 238 15.97 26.83 -3.37
CA THR A 238 16.15 25.38 -3.38
C THR A 238 15.33 24.71 -2.27
N TYR A 239 15.37 25.25 -1.05
CA TYR A 239 14.62 24.74 0.10
C TYR A 239 13.12 24.74 -0.18
N LEU A 240 12.56 25.86 -0.65
CA LEU A 240 11.13 25.97 -0.93
C LEU A 240 10.68 25.06 -2.08
N ALA A 241 11.47 24.97 -3.15
CA ALA A 241 11.19 24.07 -4.26
C ALA A 241 11.12 22.62 -3.79
N LYS A 242 12.07 22.21 -2.94
CA LYS A 242 12.12 20.85 -2.39
C LYS A 242 11.08 20.58 -1.31
N PHE A 243 10.71 21.58 -0.52
CA PHE A 243 9.59 21.47 0.39
C PHE A 243 8.26 21.25 -0.38
N ASN A 244 8.05 21.98 -1.47
CA ASN A 244 6.90 21.75 -2.35
C ASN A 244 6.93 20.38 -3.03
N GLU A 245 8.12 19.89 -3.41
CA GLU A 245 8.26 18.52 -3.92
C GLU A 245 7.84 17.46 -2.87
N VAL A 246 8.16 17.67 -1.59
CA VAL A 246 7.69 16.80 -0.51
C VAL A 246 6.16 16.83 -0.39
N ILE A 247 5.54 18.01 -0.49
CA ILE A 247 4.07 18.12 -0.48
C ILE A 247 3.46 17.30 -1.63
N SER A 248 4.00 17.40 -2.84
CA SER A 248 3.53 16.60 -3.99
C SER A 248 3.77 15.10 -3.83
N ILE A 249 4.84 14.70 -3.12
CA ILE A 249 5.09 13.30 -2.77
C ILE A 249 4.01 12.81 -1.80
N ASP A 250 3.68 13.57 -0.76
CA ASP A 250 2.63 13.20 0.20
C ASP A 250 1.27 13.05 -0.49
N GLU A 251 0.92 13.95 -1.42
CA GLU A 251 -0.29 13.82 -2.24
C GLU A 251 -0.29 12.58 -3.15
N SER A 252 0.89 12.18 -3.64
CA SER A 252 1.06 10.96 -4.44
C SER A 252 0.90 9.71 -3.57
N ILE A 253 1.42 9.72 -2.35
CA ILE A 253 1.24 8.64 -1.37
C ILE A 253 -0.25 8.50 -1.02
N ASP A 254 -0.94 9.60 -0.71
CA ASP A 254 -2.38 9.60 -0.43
C ASP A 254 -3.20 8.98 -1.59
N LYS A 255 -2.79 9.24 -2.83
CA LYS A 255 -3.43 8.65 -4.02
C LYS A 255 -3.19 7.15 -4.10
N SER A 256 -1.94 6.69 -3.91
CA SER A 256 -1.61 5.26 -3.91
C SER A 256 -2.31 4.51 -2.76
N VAL A 257 -2.45 5.13 -1.58
CA VAL A 257 -3.22 4.57 -0.45
C VAL A 257 -4.69 4.37 -0.85
N LYS A 258 -5.34 5.40 -1.42
CA LYS A 258 -6.73 5.31 -1.88
C LYS A 258 -6.93 4.23 -2.95
N GLN A 259 -5.98 4.10 -3.87
CA GLN A 259 -6.01 3.05 -4.89
C GLN A 259 -5.87 1.66 -4.24
N GLY A 260 -4.90 1.49 -3.33
CA GLY A 260 -4.73 0.26 -2.57
C GLY A 260 -5.97 -0.13 -1.75
N ASP A 261 -6.62 0.83 -1.12
CA ASP A 261 -7.83 0.62 -0.32
C ASP A 261 -9.03 0.18 -1.17
N SER A 262 -9.06 0.52 -2.46
CA SER A 262 -10.10 0.05 -3.38
C SER A 262 -9.89 -1.38 -3.86
N ILE A 263 -8.61 -1.79 -4.02
CA ILE A 263 -8.24 -3.12 -4.51
C ILE A 263 -8.60 -4.22 -3.49
N GLY A 264 -8.39 -3.97 -2.20
CA GLY A 264 -8.67 -4.96 -1.15
C GLY A 264 -10.10 -5.50 -1.17
N PRO A 265 -11.14 -4.63 -1.11
CA PRO A 265 -12.54 -5.01 -1.25
C PRO A 265 -12.89 -5.67 -2.59
N ASP A 266 -12.27 -5.25 -3.69
CA ASP A 266 -12.52 -5.83 -5.01
C ASP A 266 -12.05 -7.28 -5.10
N ILE A 267 -10.91 -7.60 -4.48
CA ILE A 267 -10.42 -8.98 -4.39
C ILE A 267 -11.37 -9.84 -3.53
N SER A 268 -11.78 -9.36 -2.35
CA SER A 268 -12.68 -10.13 -1.47
C SER A 268 -14.05 -10.42 -2.11
N LYS A 269 -14.67 -9.44 -2.78
CA LYS A 269 -15.99 -9.61 -3.43
C LYS A 269 -16.01 -10.63 -4.57
N ILE A 270 -14.87 -10.88 -5.19
CA ILE A 270 -14.75 -11.76 -6.35
C ILE A 270 -14.47 -13.19 -5.93
N ILE A 271 -13.77 -13.32 -4.80
CA ILE A 271 -13.38 -14.58 -4.22
C ILE A 271 -14.55 -15.24 -3.43
N GLU A 272 -15.42 -14.43 -2.81
CA GLU A 272 -16.75 -14.85 -2.32
C GLU A 272 -17.70 -15.24 -3.48
#